data_AF-A0A7V3FLG5-F1
#
_entry.id   AF-A0A7V3FLG5-F1
#
_cell.length_a   1.000
_cell.length_b   1.000
_cell.length_c   1.000
_cell.angle_alpha   90.00
_cell.angle_beta   90.00
_cell.angle_gamma   90.00
#
_symmetry.space_group_name_H-M   'P 1'
#
loop_
_entity.id
_entity.type
_entity.pdbx_description
1 polymer ?
#
loop_
_entity_poly.entity_id
_entity_poly.type
_entity_poly.pdbx_seq_one_letter_code
_entity_poly.pdbx_strand_id
1 'polypeptide(L)' 'RQSRQLGDVAVQGNFDPVLLFSKPDVIRAEARKILEAVGSKPGLIFNLGHGILPETPVDHVMALVDFVHGWKMN' A
#
# COMPACT_ATOMS: atom_id res chain seq x y z
N ARG A 1 4.10 10.43 -7.56
CA ARG A 1 4.59 11.31 -8.67
C ARG A 1 3.92 10.97 -10.02
N GLN A 2 3.53 9.72 -10.31
CA GLN A 2 2.80 9.35 -11.54
C GLN A 2 1.35 9.88 -11.62
N SER A 3 0.55 9.82 -10.55
CA SER A 3 -0.86 10.28 -10.61
C SER A 3 -1.03 11.76 -10.99
N ARG A 4 -0.06 12.62 -10.64
CA ARG A 4 -0.08 14.04 -11.06
C ARG A 4 0.10 14.25 -12.57
N GLN A 5 0.68 13.28 -13.27
CA GLN A 5 0.92 13.34 -14.72
C GLN A 5 -0.21 12.70 -15.54
N LEU A 6 -1.04 11.86 -14.92
CA LEU A 6 -2.08 11.09 -15.61
C LEU A 6 -3.45 11.80 -15.68
N GLY A 7 -3.59 12.97 -15.06
CA GLY A 7 -4.87 13.70 -15.00
C GLY A 7 -5.83 13.12 -13.96
N ASP A 8 -7.14 13.28 -14.18
CA ASP A 8 -8.20 12.82 -13.25
C ASP A 8 -8.55 11.35 -13.52
N VAL A 9 -7.65 10.45 -13.12
CA VAL A 9 -7.84 9.01 -13.22
C VAL A 9 -7.52 8.34 -11.89
N ALA A 10 -8.25 7.26 -11.59
CA ALA A 10 -7.90 6.40 -10.47
C ALA A 10 -6.61 5.62 -10.77
N VAL A 11 -5.80 5.38 -9.74
CA VAL A 11 -4.55 4.62 -9.80
C VAL A 11 -4.60 3.45 -8.82
N GLN A 12 -3.94 2.35 -9.18
CA GLN A 12 -3.83 1.14 -8.37
C GLN A 12 -2.37 0.75 -8.16
N GLY A 13 -2.03 0.24 -6.97
CA GLY A 13 -0.66 -0.15 -6.59
C GLY A 13 -0.17 0.63 -5.37
N ASN A 14 1.12 0.67 -5.06
CA ASN A 14 2.31 0.12 -5.72
C ASN A 14 3.25 -0.54 -4.69
N PHE A 15 2.68 -1.17 -3.66
CA PHE A 15 3.45 -1.73 -2.55
C PHE A 15 4.35 -2.87 -3.02
N ASP A 16 5.63 -2.84 -2.66
CA ASP A 16 6.59 -3.88 -3.04
C ASP A 16 6.26 -5.19 -2.29
N PRO A 17 5.89 -6.29 -2.99
CA PRO A 17 5.53 -7.55 -2.35
C PRO A 17 6.66 -8.14 -1.49
N VAL A 18 7.93 -7.81 -1.74
CA VAL A 18 9.07 -8.30 -0.94
C VAL A 18 9.00 -7.76 0.50
N LEU A 19 8.41 -6.58 0.71
CA LEU A 19 8.26 -5.99 2.04
C LEU A 19 7.39 -6.85 2.97
N LEU A 20 6.54 -7.72 2.42
CA LEU A 20 5.71 -8.63 3.23
C LEU A 20 6.53 -9.70 3.97
N PHE A 21 7.82 -9.87 3.66
CA PHE A 21 8.73 -10.70 4.46
C PHE A 21 9.35 -9.96 5.65
N SER A 22 9.11 -8.65 5.78
CA SER A 22 9.61 -7.85 6.90
C SER A 22 8.72 -7.97 8.13
N LYS A 23 9.21 -7.48 9.27
CA LYS A 23 8.40 -7.37 10.50
C LYS A 23 7.15 -6.50 10.27
N PRO A 24 6.01 -6.77 10.93
CA PRO A 24 4.77 -6.00 10.77
C PRO A 24 4.91 -4.48 10.91
N ASP A 25 5.80 -4.00 11.78
CA ASP A 25 6.06 -2.55 11.93
C ASP A 25 6.67 -1.92 10.67
N VAL A 26 7.55 -2.65 9.97
CA VAL A 26 8.14 -2.21 8.71
C VAL A 26 7.08 -2.18 7.62
N ILE A 27 6.24 -3.23 7.54
CA ILE A 27 5.12 -3.30 6.59
C ILE A 27 4.21 -2.08 6.74
N ARG A 28 3.81 -1.76 7.97
CA ARG A 28 2.99 -0.57 8.29
C ARG A 28 3.69 0.74 7.93
N ALA A 29 4.99 0.85 8.23
CA ALA A 29 5.75 2.05 7.92
C ALA A 29 5.86 2.31 6.41
N GLU A 30 6.08 1.27 5.60
CA GLU A 30 6.15 1.41 4.15
C GLU A 30 4.77 1.68 3.52
N ALA A 31 3.72 1.02 4.01
CA ALA A 31 2.35 1.30 3.56
C ALA A 31 1.93 2.75 3.87
N ARG A 32 2.31 3.25 5.06
CA ARG A 32 2.10 4.65 5.46
C ARG A 32 2.71 5.63 4.45
N LYS A 33 3.96 5.41 4.03
CA LYS A 33 4.64 6.30 3.07
C LYS A 33 3.87 6.42 1.76
N ILE A 34 3.29 5.32 1.27
CA ILE A 34 2.46 5.34 0.05
C ILE A 34 1.18 6.14 0.28
N LEU A 35 0.47 5.88 1.38
CA LEU A 35 -0.78 6.55 1.72
C LEU A 35 -0.59 8.07 1.95
N GLU A 36 0.45 8.46 2.68
CA GLU A 36 0.82 9.86 2.91
C GLU A 36 1.22 10.56 1.59
N ALA A 37 1.90 9.86 0.68
CA ALA A 37 2.28 10.42 -0.61
C ALA A 37 1.08 10.68 -1.53
N VAL A 38 -0.02 9.95 -1.37
CA VAL A 38 -1.30 10.23 -2.06
C VAL A 38 -2.03 11.40 -1.39
N GLY A 39 -2.01 11.45 -0.05
CA GLY A 39 -2.74 12.44 0.73
C GLY A 39 -4.25 12.24 0.64
N SER A 40 -5.02 13.34 0.70
CA SER A 40 -6.49 13.33 0.63
C SER A 40 -7.06 13.22 -0.80
N LYS A 41 -6.25 12.83 -1.78
CA LYS A 41 -6.70 12.70 -3.17
C LYS A 41 -7.57 11.46 -3.33
N PRO A 42 -8.77 11.58 -3.95
CA PRO A 42 -9.59 10.43 -4.29
C PRO A 42 -8.92 9.59 -5.38
N GLY A 43 -9.41 8.35 -5.57
CA GLY A 43 -9.00 7.50 -6.69
C GLY A 43 -7.76 6.64 -6.45
N LEU A 44 -7.35 6.39 -5.21
CA LEU A 44 -6.34 5.36 -4.90
C LEU A 44 -7.01 4.02 -4.59
N ILE A 45 -6.62 2.98 -5.32
CA ILE A 45 -6.82 1.59 -4.92
C ILE A 45 -5.47 1.07 -4.43
N PHE A 46 -5.29 0.96 -3.12
CA PHE A 46 -4.06 0.40 -2.58
C PHE A 46 -3.93 -1.06 -3.02
N ASN A 47 -2.78 -1.41 -3.59
CA ASN A 47 -2.49 -2.78 -4.01
C ASN A 47 -0.97 -3.01 -4.01
N LEU A 48 -0.57 -4.25 -4.16
CA LEU A 48 0.80 -4.62 -4.47
C LEU A 48 1.17 -4.14 -5.89
N GLY A 49 2.46 -3.90 -6.12
CA GLY A 49 3.00 -3.61 -7.45
C GLY A 49 3.15 -4.84 -8.34
N HIS A 50 3.16 -6.04 -7.74
CA HIS A 50 3.17 -7.32 -8.42
C HIS A 50 2.43 -8.36 -7.56
N GLY A 51 2.36 -9.61 -8.03
CA GLY A 51 1.69 -10.69 -7.31
C GLY A 51 2.36 -10.97 -5.97
N ILE A 52 1.56 -11.50 -5.04
CA ILE A 52 2.07 -12.02 -3.77
C ILE A 52 3.04 -13.19 -4.03
N LEU A 53 4.10 -13.28 -3.24
CA LEU A 53 5.06 -14.37 -3.32
C LEU A 53 4.54 -15.58 -2.51
N PRO A 54 4.67 -16.83 -3.00
CA PRO A 54 4.03 -17.99 -2.36
C PRO A 54 4.38 -18.19 -0.89
N GLU A 55 5.61 -17.86 -0.49
CA GLU A 55 6.13 -18.03 0.87
C GLU A 55 5.78 -16.87 1.80
N THR A 56 4.99 -15.90 1.33
CA THR A 56 4.62 -14.72 2.12
C THR A 56 3.82 -15.14 3.36
N PRO A 57 4.23 -14.75 4.58
CA PRO A 57 3.47 -15.06 5.79
C PRO A 57 2.08 -14.41 5.77
N VAL A 58 1.04 -15.19 6.05
CA VAL A 58 -0.35 -14.72 6.00
C VAL A 58 -0.62 -13.62 7.04
N ASP A 59 -0.05 -13.74 8.23
CA ASP A 59 -0.15 -12.76 9.31
C ASP A 59 0.47 -11.40 8.92
N HIS A 60 1.53 -11.41 8.10
CA HIS A 60 2.12 -10.19 7.56
C HIS A 60 1.22 -9.52 6.52
N VAL A 61 0.53 -10.31 5.68
CA VAL A 61 -0.50 -9.80 4.76
C VAL A 61 -1.66 -9.19 5.54
N MET A 62 -2.12 -9.86 6.60
CA MET A 62 -3.17 -9.33 7.47
C MET A 62 -2.75 -8.01 8.12
N ALA A 63 -1.50 -7.90 8.59
CA ALA A 63 -0.99 -6.65 9.16
C ALA A 63 -1.00 -5.48 8.15
N LEU A 64 -0.76 -5.76 6.86
CA LEU A 64 -0.89 -4.76 5.79
C LEU A 64 -2.36 -4.37 5.57
N VAL A 65 -3.24 -5.36 5.40
CA VAL A 65 -4.67 -5.16 5.14
C VAL A 65 -5.34 -4.37 6.26
N ASP A 66 -5.11 -4.77 7.51
CA ASP A 66 -5.67 -4.10 8.69
C ASP A 66 -5.20 -2.65 8.79
N PHE A 67 -3.92 -2.40 8.50
CA PHE A 67 -3.37 -1.05 8.51
C PHE A 67 -3.98 -0.17 7.42
N VAL A 68 -4.13 -0.68 6.19
CA VAL A 68 -4.70 0.08 5.07
C VAL A 68 -6.19 0.39 5.30
N HIS A 69 -6.98 -0.57 5.80
CA HIS A 69 -8.39 -0.33 6.13
C HIS A 69 -8.59 0.57 7.36
N GLY A 70 -7.65 0.53 8.31
CA GLY A 70 -7.65 1.41 9.47
C GLY A 70 -7.21 2.85 9.17
N TRP A 71 -6.58 3.08 8.02
CA TRP A 71 -6.08 4.40 7.64
C TRP A 71 -7.23 5.40 7.45
N LYS A 72 -7.10 6.56 8.08
CA LYS A 72 -8.00 7.70 7.90
C LYS A 72 -7.23 8.80 7.17
N MET A 73 -7.82 9.29 6.08
CA MET A 73 -7.32 10.49 5.43
C MET A 73 -7.58 11.68 6.37
N ASN A 74 -6.52 12.39 6.76
CA ASN A 74 -6.62 13.68 7.44
C ASN A 74 -6.88 14.80 6.45
#